data_AF-A0A366DPI9-F1
#
_entry.id   AF-A0A366DPI9-F1
#
_cell.length_a   1.000
_cell.length_b   1.000
_cell.length_c   1.000
_cell.angle_alpha   90.00
_cell.angle_beta   90.00
_cell.angle_gamma   90.00
#
_symmetry.space_group_name_H-M   'P 1'
#
loop_
_entity.id
_entity.type
_entity.pdbx_description
1 polymer ?
#
loop_
_entity_poly.entity_id
_entity_poly.type
_entity_poly.pdbx_seq_one_letter_code
_entity_poly.pdbx_strand_id
1 'polypeptide(L)'
;MVLIVDHRTVINDPAIQSYIDTGQIQLIRKELDTPDYPHHEPIKYLRMPPGSEDGGTAWMDDLPVRYVDGQRGFDRRIMEELAAVGVPCYTLGDLANGPRTIPQGIPIFVDWLADLEKRIPGPESEHRAIIRSGLIRNLIDPAARGNQQAIDLLIAQMRRQPPLPTRTQDWACLALRTIATGKNFDQIAGLLAELPVGSPTIPLVEYLGKVKTARSRDIAVKYLGGPTREAAIKALVQMKAPDVRHLIEPFLDDPHPPVRKQALRAMEKLPPPEPAPA
;
A
#
# COMPACT_ATOMS: atom_id res chain seq x y z
N MET A 1 40.22 14.74 -19.31
CA MET A 1 38.91 14.77 -18.61
C MET A 1 38.67 13.39 -17.99
N VAL A 2 38.02 13.26 -16.84
CA VAL A 2 37.77 11.94 -16.22
C VAL A 2 36.27 11.66 -16.27
N LEU A 3 35.90 10.52 -16.84
CA LEU A 3 34.52 10.04 -16.86
C LEU A 3 34.43 8.81 -15.96
N ILE A 4 33.67 8.91 -14.87
CA ILE A 4 33.45 7.81 -13.93
C ILE A 4 32.07 7.21 -14.21
N VAL A 5 32.00 5.91 -14.48
CA VAL A 5 30.73 5.21 -14.76
C VAL A 5 30.64 3.92 -13.95
N ASP A 6 29.41 3.47 -13.72
CA ASP A 6 29.17 2.12 -13.20
C ASP A 6 29.78 1.07 -14.15
N HIS A 7 30.36 0.01 -13.60
CA HIS A 7 30.98 -1.07 -14.36
C HIS A 7 30.05 -1.70 -15.43
N ARG A 8 28.73 -1.69 -15.20
CA ARG A 8 27.68 -2.23 -16.09
C ARG A 8 27.22 -1.23 -17.15
N THR A 9 27.61 0.04 -17.05
CA THR A 9 27.19 1.07 -18.01
C THR A 9 27.86 0.83 -19.37
N VAL A 10 27.04 0.73 -20.41
CA VAL A 10 27.49 0.64 -21.81
C VAL A 10 27.49 2.04 -22.42
N ILE A 11 28.65 2.50 -22.90
CA ILE A 11 28.78 3.79 -23.59
C ILE A 11 28.51 3.55 -25.08
N ASN A 12 27.37 4.04 -25.56
CA ASN A 12 26.93 3.84 -26.95
C ASN A 12 27.10 5.09 -27.84
N ASP A 13 27.64 6.18 -27.29
CA ASP A 13 27.88 7.41 -28.05
C ASP A 13 29.26 7.34 -28.77
N PRO A 14 29.30 7.40 -30.11
CA PRO A 14 30.54 7.25 -30.86
C PRO A 14 31.56 8.38 -30.61
N ALA A 15 31.10 9.59 -30.30
CA ALA A 15 31.99 10.72 -30.04
C ALA A 15 32.67 10.55 -28.67
N ILE A 16 31.90 10.12 -27.65
CA ILE A 16 32.46 9.81 -26.33
C ILE A 16 33.45 8.64 -26.41
N GLN A 17 33.14 7.60 -27.20
CA GLN A 17 34.05 6.48 -27.39
C GLN A 17 35.37 6.92 -28.04
N SER A 18 35.31 7.76 -29.09
CA SER A 18 36.51 8.30 -29.74
C SER A 18 37.38 9.12 -28.78
N TYR A 19 36.78 9.90 -27.88
CA TYR A 19 37.52 10.67 -26.87
C TYR A 19 38.16 9.78 -25.78
N ILE A 20 37.58 8.63 -25.49
CA ILE A 20 38.19 7.63 -24.61
C ILE A 20 39.39 6.97 -25.33
N ASP A 21 39.19 6.53 -26.58
CA ASP A 21 40.21 5.83 -27.36
C ASP A 21 41.45 6.69 -27.65
N THR A 22 41.24 8.01 -27.82
CA THR A 22 42.32 9.00 -28.03
C THR A 22 42.98 9.47 -26.74
N GLY A 23 42.54 8.98 -25.58
CA GLY A 23 43.08 9.33 -24.26
C GLY A 23 42.70 10.74 -23.78
N GLN A 24 41.81 11.45 -24.48
CA GLN A 24 41.30 12.75 -24.04
C GLN A 24 40.37 12.61 -22.82
N ILE A 25 39.68 11.47 -22.72
CA ILE A 25 38.90 11.05 -21.56
C ILE A 25 39.53 9.82 -20.93
N GLN A 26 39.87 9.92 -19.65
CA GLN A 26 40.18 8.76 -18.84
C GLN A 26 38.87 8.16 -18.32
N LEU A 27 38.50 6.98 -18.82
CA LEU A 27 37.35 6.23 -18.33
C LEU A 27 37.74 5.46 -17.06
N ILE A 28 37.06 5.73 -15.95
CA ILE A 28 37.18 4.96 -14.73
C ILE A 28 35.86 4.20 -14.53
N ARG A 29 35.91 2.89 -14.69
CA ARG A 29 34.79 2.00 -14.33
C ARG A 29 34.91 1.71 -12.85
N LYS A 30 33.98 2.24 -12.06
CA LYS A 30 33.88 1.92 -10.64
C LYS A 30 32.63 1.07 -10.44
N GLU A 31 32.69 0.15 -9.50
CA GLU A 31 31.47 -0.31 -8.85
C GLU A 31 30.92 0.94 -8.13
N LEU A 32 29.93 1.59 -8.74
CA LEU A 32 29.22 2.64 -8.03
C LEU A 32 28.48 1.88 -6.94
N ASP A 33 28.77 2.23 -5.67
CA ASP A 33 28.11 1.63 -4.53
C ASP A 33 26.63 1.54 -4.86
N THR A 34 26.11 0.31 -4.98
CA THR A 34 24.68 0.09 -4.86
C THR A 34 24.28 0.93 -3.66
N PRO A 35 23.28 1.83 -3.76
CA PRO A 35 22.88 2.63 -2.61
C PRO A 35 22.78 1.66 -1.46
N ASP A 36 23.54 1.95 -0.39
CA ASP A 36 23.73 1.10 0.77
C ASP A 36 22.34 0.88 1.39
N TYR A 37 21.58 -0.03 0.77
CA TYR A 37 20.38 -0.59 1.31
C TYR A 37 20.95 -1.35 2.49
N PRO A 38 20.67 -0.91 3.73
CA PRO A 38 21.22 -1.59 4.90
C PRO A 38 20.95 -3.07 4.68
N HIS A 39 21.96 -3.92 4.88
CA HIS A 39 21.82 -5.37 4.83
C HIS A 39 20.65 -5.75 5.74
N HIS A 40 19.46 -5.82 5.16
CA HIS A 40 18.26 -6.19 5.87
C HIS A 40 18.42 -7.68 6.11
N GLU A 41 18.30 -8.12 7.36
CA GLU A 41 18.24 -9.54 7.65
C GLU A 41 17.25 -10.21 6.67
N PRO A 42 17.60 -11.35 6.07
CA PRO A 42 16.73 -12.04 5.13
C PRO A 42 15.35 -12.22 5.75
N ILE A 43 14.31 -11.69 5.09
CA ILE A 43 12.95 -11.75 5.58
C ILE A 43 12.51 -13.23 5.52
N LYS A 44 12.45 -13.90 6.67
CA LYS A 44 11.95 -15.28 6.76
C LYS A 44 10.44 -15.28 6.98
N TYR A 45 9.72 -16.06 6.19
CA TYR A 45 8.27 -16.19 6.31
C TYR A 45 7.74 -17.52 5.78
N LEU A 46 6.50 -17.82 6.18
CA LEU A 46 5.83 -19.06 5.80
C LEU A 46 5.62 -19.11 4.28
N ARG A 47 5.99 -20.24 3.64
CA ARG A 47 5.94 -20.47 2.17
C ARG A 47 7.01 -19.76 1.34
N MET A 48 8.05 -19.23 1.98
CA MET A 48 9.25 -18.82 1.26
C MET A 48 9.81 -20.01 0.44
N PRO A 49 10.30 -19.79 -0.79
CA PRO A 49 10.85 -20.86 -1.63
C PRO A 49 12.00 -21.60 -0.93
N PRO A 50 12.04 -22.94 -0.94
CA PRO A 50 13.13 -23.70 -0.33
C PRO A 50 14.47 -23.35 -0.97
N GLY A 51 15.51 -23.15 -0.16
CA GLY A 51 16.85 -22.81 -0.66
C GLY A 51 17.05 -21.33 -0.99
N SER A 52 16.08 -20.48 -0.67
CA SER A 52 16.18 -19.01 -0.82
C SER A 52 16.60 -18.29 0.46
N GLU A 53 16.74 -19.01 1.58
CA GLU A 53 17.01 -18.48 2.93
C GLU A 53 18.27 -17.62 3.01
N ASP A 54 19.28 -17.98 2.21
CA ASP A 54 20.59 -17.32 2.16
C ASP A 54 20.84 -16.65 0.79
N GLY A 55 19.77 -16.26 0.09
CA GLY A 55 19.85 -15.61 -1.23
C GLY A 55 20.06 -16.58 -2.40
N GLY A 56 19.88 -17.88 -2.18
CA GLY A 56 19.95 -18.87 -3.25
C GLY A 56 18.84 -18.69 -4.29
N THR A 57 19.19 -18.92 -5.56
CA THR A 57 18.30 -18.71 -6.72
C THR A 57 17.86 -20.00 -7.42
N ALA A 58 18.45 -21.15 -7.05
CA ALA A 58 18.21 -22.43 -7.72
C ALA A 58 16.73 -22.87 -7.72
N TRP A 59 15.96 -22.43 -6.74
CA TRP A 59 14.52 -22.68 -6.67
C TRP A 59 13.72 -22.06 -7.83
N MET A 60 14.26 -21.03 -8.50
CA MET A 60 13.63 -20.41 -9.67
C MET A 60 13.73 -21.30 -10.92
N ASP A 61 14.69 -22.22 -10.94
CA ASP A 61 14.87 -23.19 -12.04
C ASP A 61 14.10 -24.50 -11.80
N ASP A 62 13.73 -24.79 -10.54
CA ASP A 62 12.95 -25.97 -10.14
C ASP A 62 11.59 -25.58 -9.55
N LEU A 63 10.76 -24.95 -10.38
CA LEU A 63 9.43 -24.49 -9.97
C LEU A 63 8.48 -25.67 -9.73
N PRO A 64 7.75 -25.71 -8.59
CA PRO A 64 6.69 -26.69 -8.39
C PRO A 64 5.67 -26.66 -9.53
N VAL A 65 5.26 -27.84 -10.01
CA VAL A 65 4.38 -28.04 -11.21
C VAL A 65 3.10 -27.19 -11.21
N ARG A 66 2.62 -26.78 -10.03
CA ARG A 66 1.44 -25.91 -9.90
C ARG A 66 1.65 -24.46 -10.33
N TYR A 67 2.89 -23.99 -10.44
CA TYR A 67 3.24 -22.64 -10.85
C TYR A 67 3.54 -22.61 -12.34
N VAL A 68 2.57 -22.12 -13.11
CA VAL A 68 2.67 -21.96 -14.56
C VAL A 68 2.63 -20.48 -14.85
N ASP A 69 3.66 -19.97 -15.54
CA ASP A 69 3.77 -18.55 -15.85
C ASP A 69 2.52 -18.01 -16.57
N GLY A 70 2.08 -16.81 -16.18
CA GLY A 70 0.88 -16.18 -16.70
C GLY A 70 -0.45 -16.82 -16.26
N GLN A 71 -0.45 -17.73 -15.28
CA GLN A 71 -1.66 -18.41 -14.81
C GLN A 71 -1.90 -18.24 -13.31
N ARG A 72 -3.18 -18.15 -12.92
CA ARG A 72 -3.64 -18.21 -11.51
C ARG A 72 -2.86 -17.30 -10.54
N GLY A 73 -2.45 -16.12 -11.02
CA GLY A 73 -1.67 -15.15 -10.22
C GLY A 73 -0.20 -15.46 -10.01
N PHE A 74 0.38 -16.44 -10.71
CA PHE A 74 1.82 -16.63 -10.81
C PHE A 74 2.34 -15.95 -12.09
N ASP A 75 3.20 -14.94 -11.93
CA ASP A 75 3.91 -14.25 -13.01
C ASP A 75 5.41 -14.32 -12.71
N ARG A 76 6.16 -14.97 -13.60
CA ARG A 76 7.58 -15.23 -13.41
C ARG A 76 8.39 -13.94 -13.30
N ARG A 77 7.97 -12.87 -13.98
CA ARG A 77 8.67 -11.57 -13.94
C ARG A 77 8.56 -10.94 -12.55
N ILE A 78 7.37 -10.97 -11.94
CA ILE A 78 7.19 -10.49 -10.55
C ILE A 78 8.06 -11.30 -9.59
N MET A 79 8.06 -12.63 -9.74
CA MET A 79 8.85 -13.54 -8.92
C MET A 79 10.35 -13.20 -8.97
N GLU A 80 10.91 -13.04 -10.18
CA GLU A 80 12.32 -12.73 -10.42
C GLU A 80 12.69 -11.33 -9.92
N GLU A 81 11.86 -10.31 -10.20
CA GLU A 81 12.07 -8.94 -9.72
C GLU A 81 12.09 -8.87 -8.19
N LEU A 82 11.18 -9.58 -7.51
CA LEU A 82 11.14 -9.64 -6.04
C LEU A 82 12.33 -10.42 -5.45
N ALA A 83 12.73 -11.53 -6.08
CA ALA A 83 13.93 -12.27 -5.68
C ALA A 83 15.19 -11.41 -5.78
N ALA A 84 15.31 -10.60 -6.86
CA ALA A 84 16.46 -9.72 -7.08
C ALA A 84 16.63 -8.64 -6.00
N VAL A 85 15.56 -8.28 -5.28
CA VAL A 85 15.60 -7.34 -4.15
C VAL A 85 15.57 -8.02 -2.78
N GLY A 86 15.84 -9.33 -2.73
CA GLY A 86 15.91 -10.11 -1.49
C GLY A 86 14.55 -10.50 -0.90
N VAL A 87 13.50 -10.55 -1.74
CA VAL A 87 12.13 -10.93 -1.35
C VAL A 87 11.70 -12.17 -2.15
N PRO A 88 12.34 -13.33 -1.95
CA PRO A 88 12.05 -14.53 -2.74
C PRO A 88 10.65 -15.05 -2.39
N CYS A 89 9.74 -15.11 -3.35
CA CYS A 89 8.37 -15.63 -3.19
C CYS A 89 7.93 -16.32 -4.48
N TYR A 90 7.02 -17.31 -4.43
CA TYR A 90 6.39 -17.79 -5.66
C TYR A 90 5.30 -16.83 -6.13
N THR A 91 4.48 -16.32 -5.22
CA THR A 91 3.35 -15.46 -5.53
C THR A 91 3.25 -14.28 -4.57
N LEU A 92 2.60 -13.20 -5.02
CA LEU A 92 2.19 -12.09 -4.16
C LEU A 92 1.32 -12.54 -2.96
N GLY A 93 0.66 -13.69 -3.07
CA GLY A 93 -0.13 -14.28 -1.98
C GLY A 93 0.73 -14.84 -0.85
N ASP A 94 1.96 -15.28 -1.13
CA ASP A 94 2.89 -15.76 -0.11
C ASP A 94 3.38 -14.60 0.77
N LEU A 95 3.59 -13.44 0.15
CA LEU A 95 3.96 -12.19 0.81
C LEU A 95 2.82 -11.62 1.66
N ALA A 96 1.60 -11.58 1.13
CA ALA A 96 0.46 -10.97 1.82
C ALA A 96 -0.02 -11.74 3.07
N ASN A 97 0.52 -12.94 3.32
CA ASN A 97 0.27 -13.76 4.50
C ASN A 97 1.54 -14.07 5.31
N GLY A 98 2.70 -13.58 4.86
CA GLY A 98 4.00 -13.91 5.42
C GLY A 98 4.54 -12.77 6.29
N PRO A 99 5.44 -11.94 5.76
CA PRO A 99 6.13 -10.90 6.52
C PRO A 99 5.21 -9.74 6.94
N ARG A 100 5.61 -9.05 8.01
CA ARG A 100 4.91 -7.86 8.52
C ARG A 100 5.12 -6.62 7.66
N THR A 101 6.28 -6.51 7.02
CA THR A 101 6.65 -5.41 6.13
C THR A 101 7.65 -5.91 5.07
N ILE A 102 7.61 -5.32 3.89
CA ILE A 102 8.39 -5.65 2.70
C ILE A 102 8.88 -4.36 2.02
N PRO A 103 9.74 -3.55 2.69
CA PRO A 103 10.17 -2.26 2.16
C PRO A 103 10.74 -2.33 0.73
N GLN A 104 11.53 -3.37 0.46
CA GLN A 104 12.18 -3.60 -0.83
C GLN A 104 11.18 -3.96 -1.94
N GLY A 105 10.04 -4.54 -1.60
CA GLY A 105 8.99 -4.90 -2.55
C GLY A 105 8.11 -3.73 -2.97
N ILE A 106 8.05 -2.65 -2.18
CA ILE A 106 7.14 -1.51 -2.44
C ILE A 106 7.36 -0.89 -3.83
N PRO A 107 8.59 -0.57 -4.26
CA PRO A 107 8.82 -0.01 -5.61
C PRO A 107 8.27 -0.93 -6.71
N ILE A 108 8.45 -2.25 -6.56
CA ILE A 108 7.95 -3.25 -7.51
C ILE A 108 6.42 -3.27 -7.51
N PHE A 109 5.78 -3.27 -6.34
CA PHE A 109 4.31 -3.28 -6.26
C PHE A 109 3.68 -2.05 -6.89
N VAL A 110 4.29 -0.88 -6.67
CA VAL A 110 3.84 0.40 -7.23
C VAL A 110 4.00 0.41 -8.74
N ASP A 111 5.18 0.03 -9.24
CA ASP A 111 5.48 -0.01 -10.67
C ASP A 111 4.56 -0.99 -11.42
N TRP A 112 4.41 -2.21 -10.89
CA TRP A 112 3.50 -3.19 -11.46
C TRP A 112 2.05 -2.74 -11.46
N LEU A 113 1.58 -2.07 -10.40
CA LEU A 113 0.20 -1.59 -10.35
C LEU A 113 -0.04 -0.40 -11.30
N ALA A 114 0.98 0.42 -11.56
CA ALA A 114 0.91 1.53 -12.49
C ALA A 114 0.78 1.09 -13.95
N ASP A 115 1.47 0.01 -14.31
CA ASP A 115 1.55 -0.49 -15.70
C ASP A 115 0.94 -1.89 -15.88
N LEU A 116 0.06 -2.32 -14.98
CA LEU A 116 -0.48 -3.68 -14.96
C LEU A 116 -1.14 -4.07 -16.28
N GLU A 117 -1.94 -3.17 -16.85
CA GLU A 117 -2.64 -3.40 -18.12
C GLU A 117 -1.67 -3.52 -19.30
N LYS A 118 -0.51 -2.86 -19.25
CA LYS A 118 0.53 -2.99 -20.28
C LYS A 118 1.33 -4.26 -20.10
N ARG A 119 1.66 -4.61 -18.85
CA ARG A 119 2.44 -5.81 -18.50
C ARG A 119 1.65 -7.10 -18.73
N ILE A 120 0.33 -7.07 -18.57
CA ILE A 120 -0.60 -8.17 -18.81
C ILE A 120 -1.76 -7.67 -19.71
N PRO A 121 -1.54 -7.62 -21.03
CA PRO A 121 -2.50 -7.04 -21.98
C PRO A 121 -3.76 -7.89 -22.16
N GLY A 122 -4.83 -7.25 -22.64
CA GLY A 122 -6.11 -7.89 -22.95
C GLY A 122 -7.24 -7.53 -21.97
N PRO A 123 -8.41 -8.21 -22.05
CA PRO A 123 -9.49 -8.04 -21.08
C PRO A 123 -9.07 -8.53 -19.68
N GLU A 124 -9.85 -8.21 -18.66
CA GLU A 124 -9.55 -8.67 -17.29
C GLU A 124 -9.68 -10.18 -17.20
N SER A 125 -8.54 -10.88 -17.10
CA SER A 125 -8.45 -12.31 -16.88
C SER A 125 -8.38 -12.64 -15.39
N GLU A 126 -8.63 -13.90 -15.02
CA GLU A 126 -8.44 -14.38 -13.64
C GLU A 126 -7.01 -14.12 -13.15
N HIS A 127 -6.01 -14.41 -13.99
CA HIS A 127 -4.61 -14.17 -13.65
C HIS A 127 -4.35 -12.68 -13.35
N ARG A 128 -4.77 -11.76 -14.23
CA ARG A 128 -4.56 -10.32 -14.01
C ARG A 128 -5.32 -9.81 -12.77
N ALA A 129 -6.53 -10.32 -12.53
CA ALA A 129 -7.31 -9.95 -11.36
C ALA A 129 -6.63 -10.40 -10.06
N ILE A 130 -6.03 -11.60 -10.04
CA ILE A 130 -5.28 -12.10 -8.88
C ILE A 130 -4.01 -11.28 -8.66
N ILE A 131 -3.24 -10.97 -9.72
CA ILE A 131 -2.06 -10.10 -9.62
C ILE A 131 -2.46 -8.72 -9.06
N ARG A 132 -3.47 -8.08 -9.63
CA ARG A 132 -3.99 -6.78 -9.14
C ARG A 132 -4.33 -6.81 -7.67
N SER A 133 -5.08 -7.83 -7.27
CA SER A 133 -5.51 -8.01 -5.88
C SER A 133 -4.33 -8.26 -4.95
N GLY A 134 -3.33 -9.04 -5.38
CA GLY A 134 -2.08 -9.27 -4.66
C GLY A 134 -1.25 -7.99 -4.49
N LEU A 135 -1.11 -7.17 -5.53
CA LEU A 135 -0.37 -5.90 -5.48
C LEU A 135 -1.02 -4.93 -4.48
N ILE A 136 -2.35 -4.75 -4.59
CA ILE A 136 -3.13 -3.92 -3.66
C ILE A 136 -2.97 -4.40 -2.22
N ARG A 137 -3.03 -5.72 -2.00
CA ARG A 137 -2.94 -6.29 -0.65
C ARG A 137 -1.55 -6.15 -0.05
N ASN A 138 -0.49 -6.30 -0.83
CA ASN A 138 0.89 -6.09 -0.35
C ASN A 138 1.22 -4.61 -0.09
N LEU A 139 0.45 -3.66 -0.62
CA LEU A 139 0.54 -2.24 -0.25
C LEU A 139 -0.12 -1.91 1.10
N ILE A 140 -0.72 -2.88 1.80
CA ILE A 140 -1.11 -2.75 3.22
C ILE A 140 0.15 -2.86 4.10
N ASP A 141 1.11 -1.96 3.87
CA ASP A 141 2.43 -1.99 4.48
C ASP A 141 2.80 -0.62 5.05
N PRO A 142 3.11 -0.50 6.35
CA PRO A 142 3.58 0.74 6.94
C PRO A 142 4.83 1.36 6.28
N ALA A 143 5.68 0.56 5.63
CA ALA A 143 6.85 1.07 4.91
C ALA A 143 6.47 1.87 3.65
N ALA A 144 5.24 1.72 3.12
CA ALA A 144 4.73 2.54 2.02
C ALA A 144 4.12 3.87 2.49
N ARG A 145 4.20 4.18 3.79
CA ARG A 145 3.59 5.38 4.36
C ARG A 145 4.10 6.67 3.72
N GLY A 146 3.17 7.48 3.22
CA GLY A 146 3.47 8.74 2.54
C GLY A 146 3.94 8.60 1.09
N ASN A 147 3.98 7.39 0.53
CA ASN A 147 4.26 7.21 -0.89
C ASN A 147 3.06 7.71 -1.72
N GLN A 148 3.21 8.90 -2.32
CA GLN A 148 2.13 9.56 -3.05
C GLN A 148 1.66 8.75 -4.26
N GLN A 149 2.58 8.13 -5.00
CA GLN A 149 2.25 7.34 -6.18
C GLN A 149 1.41 6.10 -5.79
N ALA A 150 1.78 5.40 -4.71
CA ALA A 150 0.99 4.27 -4.19
C ALA A 150 -0.42 4.70 -3.80
N ILE A 151 -0.55 5.86 -3.13
CA ILE A 151 -1.85 6.43 -2.73
C ILE A 151 -2.70 6.75 -3.96
N ASP A 152 -2.14 7.43 -4.95
CA ASP A 152 -2.85 7.82 -6.17
C ASP A 152 -3.31 6.60 -6.96
N LEU A 153 -2.45 5.57 -7.07
CA LEU A 153 -2.80 4.30 -7.71
C LEU A 153 -3.95 3.59 -6.98
N LEU A 154 -3.90 3.49 -5.65
CA LEU A 154 -4.97 2.86 -4.87
C LEU A 154 -6.31 3.62 -5.02
N ILE A 155 -6.28 4.95 -5.05
CA ILE A 155 -7.48 5.76 -5.32
C ILE A 155 -7.98 5.52 -6.74
N ALA A 156 -7.09 5.44 -7.73
CA ALA A 156 -7.46 5.13 -9.11
C ALA A 156 -8.09 3.73 -9.23
N GLN A 157 -7.57 2.74 -8.49
CA GLN A 157 -8.16 1.40 -8.43
C GLN A 157 -9.58 1.42 -7.83
N MET A 158 -9.84 2.27 -6.82
CA MET A 158 -11.19 2.45 -6.27
C MET A 158 -12.18 3.11 -7.24
N ARG A 159 -11.68 3.87 -8.22
CA ARG A 159 -12.47 4.55 -9.25
C ARG A 159 -12.60 3.77 -10.56
N ARG A 160 -11.94 2.61 -10.68
CA ARG A 160 -11.88 1.80 -11.90
C ARG A 160 -13.27 1.34 -12.36
N GLN A 161 -13.42 1.20 -13.67
CA GLN A 161 -14.54 0.52 -14.32
C GLN A 161 -14.05 -0.69 -15.15
N PRO A 162 -14.64 -1.90 -14.98
CA PRO A 162 -15.63 -2.26 -13.98
C PRO A 162 -15.06 -2.15 -12.55
N PRO A 163 -15.91 -2.00 -11.51
CA PRO A 163 -15.44 -1.87 -10.14
C PRO A 163 -14.68 -3.12 -9.70
N LEU A 164 -13.74 -2.95 -8.79
CA LEU A 164 -13.05 -4.06 -8.14
C LEU A 164 -14.04 -4.94 -7.35
N PRO A 165 -13.78 -6.24 -7.18
CA PRO A 165 -14.51 -7.07 -6.22
C PRO A 165 -14.45 -6.46 -4.80
N THR A 166 -15.52 -6.58 -4.03
CA THR A 166 -15.65 -5.95 -2.69
C THR A 166 -14.48 -6.24 -1.76
N ARG A 167 -13.95 -7.47 -1.77
CA ARG A 167 -12.78 -7.83 -0.94
C ARG A 167 -11.52 -7.07 -1.36
N THR A 168 -11.30 -6.87 -2.65
CA THR A 168 -10.16 -6.10 -3.16
C THR A 168 -10.34 -4.61 -2.88
N GLN A 169 -11.57 -4.09 -2.92
CA GLN A 169 -11.87 -2.72 -2.48
C GLN A 169 -11.55 -2.52 -0.99
N ASP A 170 -11.91 -3.48 -0.14
CA ASP A 170 -11.59 -3.43 1.29
C ASP A 170 -10.08 -3.40 1.53
N TRP A 171 -9.31 -4.22 0.80
CA TRP A 171 -7.85 -4.17 0.83
C TRP A 171 -7.29 -2.82 0.37
N ALA A 172 -7.83 -2.21 -0.67
CA ALA A 172 -7.41 -0.88 -1.11
C ALA A 172 -7.71 0.18 -0.03
N CYS A 173 -8.89 0.15 0.58
CA CYS A 173 -9.24 1.03 1.71
C CYS A 173 -8.32 0.81 2.92
N LEU A 174 -7.98 -0.44 3.25
CA LEU A 174 -7.03 -0.77 4.32
C LEU A 174 -5.62 -0.28 4.01
N ALA A 175 -5.17 -0.40 2.76
CA ALA A 175 -3.88 0.12 2.32
C ALA A 175 -3.87 1.65 2.45
N LEU A 176 -4.88 2.34 1.91
CA LEU A 176 -5.02 3.80 2.04
C LEU A 176 -5.03 4.24 3.50
N ARG A 177 -5.81 3.59 4.38
CA ARG A 177 -5.80 3.88 5.82
C ARG A 177 -4.40 3.75 6.40
N THR A 178 -3.64 2.75 5.97
CA THR A 178 -2.30 2.43 6.49
C THR A 178 -1.27 3.47 6.03
N ILE A 179 -1.23 3.76 4.74
CA ILE A 179 -0.14 4.51 4.12
C ILE A 179 -0.41 6.01 4.01
N ALA A 180 -1.68 6.44 3.95
CA ALA A 180 -2.01 7.85 3.80
C ALA A 180 -1.57 8.67 5.04
N THR A 181 -1.17 9.91 4.77
CA THR A 181 -0.81 10.90 5.79
C THR A 181 -1.86 12.01 5.86
N GLY A 182 -1.74 12.95 6.80
CA GLY A 182 -2.64 14.11 6.86
C GLY A 182 -2.65 14.96 5.59
N LYS A 183 -1.55 14.97 4.82
CA LYS A 183 -1.46 15.70 3.53
C LYS A 183 -2.41 15.15 2.48
N ASN A 184 -2.83 13.89 2.61
CA ASN A 184 -3.72 13.22 1.66
C ASN A 184 -5.20 13.39 2.01
N PHE A 185 -5.53 14.21 3.02
CA PHE A 185 -6.89 14.33 3.53
C PHE A 185 -7.90 14.69 2.44
N ASP A 186 -7.59 15.67 1.59
CA ASP A 186 -8.52 16.10 0.53
C ASP A 186 -8.81 14.97 -0.48
N GLN A 187 -7.80 14.17 -0.81
CA GLN A 187 -7.96 13.03 -1.71
C GLN A 187 -8.84 11.94 -1.09
N ILE A 188 -8.62 11.60 0.18
CA ILE A 188 -9.40 10.58 0.90
C ILE A 188 -10.83 11.07 1.16
N ALA A 189 -11.01 12.35 1.51
CA ALA A 189 -12.32 12.96 1.68
C ALA A 189 -13.13 12.99 0.37
N GLY A 190 -12.47 13.31 -0.74
CA GLY A 190 -13.06 13.25 -2.08
C GLY A 190 -13.49 11.81 -2.43
N LEU A 191 -12.60 10.84 -2.24
CA LEU A 191 -12.93 9.42 -2.45
C LEU A 191 -14.14 8.98 -1.62
N LEU A 192 -14.19 9.33 -0.32
CA LEU A 192 -15.33 8.99 0.54
C LEU A 192 -16.67 9.55 0.05
N ALA A 193 -16.66 10.74 -0.57
CA ALA A 193 -17.86 11.36 -1.12
C ALA A 193 -18.32 10.70 -2.45
N GLU A 194 -17.40 10.08 -3.19
CA GLU A 194 -17.67 9.43 -4.47
C GLU A 194 -18.11 7.96 -4.32
N LEU A 195 -17.71 7.30 -3.22
CA LEU A 195 -17.96 5.88 -3.04
C LEU A 195 -19.47 5.57 -2.89
N PRO A 196 -20.01 4.60 -3.67
CA PRO A 196 -21.40 4.19 -3.54
C PRO A 196 -21.75 3.68 -2.13
N VAL A 197 -23.03 3.79 -1.77
CA VAL A 197 -23.59 3.15 -0.56
C VAL A 197 -23.27 1.65 -0.60
N GLY A 198 -22.77 1.12 0.52
CA GLY A 198 -22.34 -0.28 0.63
C GLY A 198 -20.86 -0.53 0.30
N SER A 199 -20.12 0.47 -0.17
CA SER A 199 -18.66 0.38 -0.31
C SER A 199 -17.97 0.14 1.05
N PRO A 200 -16.82 -0.56 1.09
CA PRO A 200 -16.08 -0.84 2.33
C PRO A 200 -15.36 0.41 2.85
N THR A 201 -16.12 1.37 3.37
CA THR A 201 -15.63 2.68 3.80
C THR A 201 -15.06 2.69 5.21
N ILE A 202 -15.25 1.62 6.00
CA ILE A 202 -14.77 1.49 7.39
C ILE A 202 -13.30 1.93 7.54
N PRO A 203 -12.33 1.43 6.74
CA PRO A 203 -10.94 1.82 6.92
C PRO A 203 -10.69 3.31 6.65
N LEU A 204 -11.40 3.91 5.69
CA LEU A 204 -11.26 5.32 5.36
C LEU A 204 -11.88 6.21 6.43
N VAL A 205 -13.00 5.79 7.04
CA VAL A 205 -13.58 6.48 8.20
C VAL A 205 -12.63 6.43 9.39
N GLU A 206 -11.96 5.31 9.64
CA GLU A 206 -10.92 5.24 10.69
C GLU A 206 -9.72 6.14 10.39
N TYR A 207 -9.34 6.30 9.12
CA TYR A 207 -8.26 7.21 8.72
C TYR A 207 -8.54 8.67 9.14
N LEU A 208 -9.80 9.12 9.10
CA LEU A 208 -10.18 10.46 9.55
C LEU A 208 -9.65 10.75 10.96
N GLY A 209 -9.67 9.75 11.85
CA GLY A 209 -9.15 9.86 13.22
C GLY A 209 -7.69 10.31 13.31
N LYS A 210 -6.89 10.10 12.25
CA LYS A 210 -5.48 10.49 12.17
C LYS A 210 -5.26 11.94 11.79
N VAL A 211 -6.22 12.59 11.12
CA VAL A 211 -6.07 13.94 10.54
C VAL A 211 -6.33 15.03 11.59
N LYS A 212 -7.30 14.81 12.49
CA LYS A 212 -7.57 15.67 13.66
C LYS A 212 -7.88 17.13 13.32
N THR A 213 -8.67 17.36 12.27
CA THR A 213 -9.16 18.69 11.88
C THR A 213 -10.67 18.79 12.06
N ALA A 214 -11.21 20.01 12.16
CA ALA A 214 -12.66 20.24 12.22
C ALA A 214 -13.37 19.60 11.02
N ARG A 215 -12.85 19.77 9.80
CA ARG A 215 -13.41 19.14 8.60
C ARG A 215 -13.39 17.60 8.67
N SER A 216 -12.33 17.01 9.22
CA SER A 216 -12.27 15.56 9.41
C SER A 216 -13.27 15.05 10.45
N ARG A 217 -13.50 15.81 11.52
CA ARG A 217 -14.56 15.57 12.51
C ARG A 217 -15.93 15.61 11.83
N ASP A 218 -16.21 16.67 11.07
CA ASP A 218 -17.51 16.88 10.44
C ASP A 218 -17.84 15.79 9.41
N ILE A 219 -16.83 15.25 8.72
CA ILE A 219 -17.00 14.06 7.86
C ILE A 219 -17.30 12.83 8.72
N ALA A 220 -16.54 12.56 9.79
CA ALA A 220 -16.74 11.38 10.63
C ALA A 220 -18.14 11.35 11.28
N VAL A 221 -18.69 12.51 11.68
CA VAL A 221 -20.05 12.64 12.23
C VAL A 221 -21.11 12.10 11.28
N LYS A 222 -20.96 12.31 9.96
CA LYS A 222 -21.91 11.82 8.94
C LYS A 222 -22.04 10.29 8.92
N TYR A 223 -21.04 9.58 9.44
CA TYR A 223 -21.00 8.12 9.46
C TYR A 223 -21.53 7.50 10.77
N LEU A 224 -22.01 8.31 11.73
CA LEU A 224 -22.61 7.81 12.98
C LEU A 224 -23.95 7.09 12.77
N GLY A 225 -24.75 7.47 11.77
CA GLY A 225 -26.06 6.88 11.54
C GLY A 225 -26.06 5.52 10.81
N GLY A 226 -24.88 5.03 10.39
CA GLY A 226 -24.77 3.93 9.44
C GLY A 226 -24.15 2.64 9.99
N PRO A 227 -23.89 1.66 9.10
CA PRO A 227 -23.13 0.44 9.44
C PRO A 227 -21.68 0.72 9.85
N THR A 228 -21.17 1.93 9.58
CA THR A 228 -19.81 2.38 9.88
C THR A 228 -19.68 3.09 11.22
N ARG A 229 -20.75 3.16 12.02
CA ARG A 229 -20.81 3.96 13.26
C ARG A 229 -19.73 3.62 14.29
N GLU A 230 -19.34 2.35 14.42
CA GLU A 230 -18.21 1.98 15.30
C GLU A 230 -16.92 2.70 14.89
N ALA A 231 -16.61 2.69 13.60
CA ALA A 231 -15.42 3.34 13.05
C ALA A 231 -15.49 4.87 13.20
N ALA A 232 -16.69 5.45 13.01
CA ALA A 232 -16.92 6.88 13.20
C ALA A 232 -16.67 7.31 14.66
N ILE A 233 -17.25 6.59 15.64
CA ILE A 233 -17.02 6.86 17.07
C ILE A 233 -15.52 6.73 17.40
N LYS A 234 -14.88 5.66 16.94
CA LYS A 234 -13.44 5.43 17.15
C LYS A 234 -12.59 6.57 16.58
N ALA A 235 -12.92 7.05 15.38
CA ALA A 235 -12.24 8.18 14.74
C ALA A 235 -12.41 9.46 15.57
N LEU A 236 -13.63 9.79 15.99
CA LEU A 236 -13.92 10.98 16.81
C LEU A 236 -13.18 10.95 18.16
N VAL A 237 -13.14 9.78 18.81
CA VAL A 237 -12.35 9.56 20.04
C VAL A 237 -10.86 9.76 19.80
N GLN A 238 -10.31 9.25 18.69
CA GLN A 238 -8.90 9.40 18.34
C GLN A 238 -8.51 10.87 18.10
N MET A 239 -9.43 11.66 17.54
CA MET A 239 -9.23 13.10 17.33
C MET A 239 -9.31 13.91 18.63
N LYS A 240 -9.90 13.36 19.70
CA LYS A 240 -10.42 14.14 20.85
C LYS A 240 -11.34 15.27 20.36
N ALA A 241 -12.26 14.91 19.45
CA ALA A 241 -13.11 15.89 18.78
C ALA A 241 -13.96 16.68 19.81
N PRO A 242 -13.93 18.03 19.77
CA PRO A 242 -14.80 18.84 20.61
C PRO A 242 -16.24 18.77 20.11
N ASP A 243 -17.19 18.98 21.03
CA ASP A 243 -18.63 19.15 20.76
C ASP A 243 -19.33 17.99 20.04
N VAL A 244 -18.79 16.77 20.11
CA VAL A 244 -19.43 15.57 19.53
C VAL A 244 -19.93 14.57 20.56
N ARG A 245 -19.71 14.84 21.86
CA ARG A 245 -20.05 13.91 22.94
C ARG A 245 -21.56 13.59 22.94
N HIS A 246 -22.41 14.61 22.83
CA HIS A 246 -23.87 14.46 22.78
C HIS A 246 -24.35 13.68 21.55
N LEU A 247 -23.59 13.69 20.44
CA LEU A 247 -23.90 12.90 19.24
C LEU A 247 -23.59 11.40 19.45
N ILE A 248 -22.69 11.06 20.37
CA ILE A 248 -22.25 9.68 20.62
C ILE A 248 -23.03 9.04 21.77
N GLU A 249 -23.57 9.83 22.69
CA GLU A 249 -24.32 9.35 23.86
C GLU A 249 -25.47 8.37 23.52
N PRO A 250 -26.27 8.56 22.45
CA PRO A 250 -27.31 7.59 22.09
C PRO A 250 -26.79 6.18 21.77
N PHE A 251 -25.50 6.03 21.44
CA PHE A 251 -24.88 4.75 21.11
C PHE A 251 -24.45 3.95 22.35
N LEU A 252 -24.64 4.47 23.56
CA LEU A 252 -24.43 3.70 24.81
C LEU A 252 -25.35 2.48 24.88
N ASP A 253 -26.54 2.57 24.28
CA ASP A 253 -27.53 1.51 24.22
C ASP A 253 -27.60 0.83 22.83
N ASP A 254 -26.61 1.04 21.95
CA ASP A 254 -26.59 0.45 20.60
C ASP A 254 -26.75 -1.08 20.67
N PRO A 255 -27.56 -1.73 19.81
CA PRO A 255 -27.71 -3.17 19.84
C PRO A 255 -26.38 -3.92 19.63
N HIS A 256 -25.41 -3.32 18.95
CA HIS A 256 -24.13 -3.92 18.65
C HIS A 256 -23.10 -3.69 19.78
N PRO A 257 -22.61 -4.74 20.47
CA PRO A 257 -21.71 -4.59 21.62
C PRO A 257 -20.39 -3.81 21.36
N PRO A 258 -19.71 -3.97 20.21
CA PRO A 258 -18.54 -3.15 19.88
C PRO A 258 -18.85 -1.65 19.81
N VAL A 259 -20.03 -1.27 19.31
CA VAL A 259 -20.46 0.12 19.25
C VAL A 259 -20.65 0.69 20.65
N ARG A 260 -21.36 -0.02 21.54
CA ARG A 260 -21.52 0.38 22.95
C ARG A 260 -20.18 0.56 23.64
N LYS A 261 -19.23 -0.36 23.41
CA LYS A 261 -17.87 -0.28 23.97
C LYS A 261 -17.14 0.98 23.51
N GLN A 262 -17.25 1.36 22.23
CA GLN A 262 -16.66 2.60 21.74
C GLN A 262 -17.37 3.85 22.29
N ALA A 263 -18.71 3.81 22.42
CA ALA A 263 -19.48 4.92 22.99
C ALA A 263 -19.12 5.19 24.45
N LEU A 264 -18.99 4.15 25.29
CA LEU A 264 -18.50 4.26 26.67
C LEU A 264 -17.11 4.90 26.72
N ARG A 265 -16.19 4.40 25.90
CA ARG A 265 -14.84 4.98 25.77
C ARG A 265 -14.87 6.44 25.32
N ALA A 266 -15.85 6.83 24.50
CA ALA A 266 -16.02 8.21 24.08
C ALA A 266 -16.44 9.11 25.23
N MET A 267 -17.32 8.65 26.13
CA MET A 267 -17.72 9.40 27.32
C MET A 267 -16.55 9.65 28.27
N GLU A 268 -15.58 8.75 28.33
CA GLU A 268 -14.36 8.94 29.14
C GLU A 268 -13.35 9.89 28.51
N LYS A 269 -13.22 9.87 27.18
CA LYS A 269 -12.06 10.48 26.48
C LYS A 269 -12.36 11.78 25.74
N LEU A 270 -13.62 12.04 25.43
CA LEU A 270 -14.00 13.26 24.72
C LEU A 270 -14.16 14.42 25.70
N PRO A 271 -13.79 15.64 25.29
CA PRO A 271 -14.06 16.84 26.07
C PRO A 271 -15.54 16.93 26.45
N PRO A 272 -15.86 17.48 27.64
CA PRO A 272 -17.23 17.90 27.93
C PRO A 272 -17.67 18.97 26.91
N PRO A 273 -18.99 19.19 26.75
CA PRO A 273 -19.48 20.29 25.92
C PRO A 273 -18.88 21.61 26.43
N GLU A 274 -18.46 22.50 25.53
CA GLU A 274 -18.11 23.86 25.95
C GLU A 274 -19.35 24.52 26.60
N PRO A 275 -19.18 25.23 27.73
CA PRO A 275 -20.28 25.99 28.31
C PRO A 275 -20.73 27.05 27.32
N ALA A 276 -22.04 27.24 27.19
CA ALA A 276 -22.60 28.24 26.28
C ALA A 276 -21.99 29.62 26.57
N PRO A 277 -21.66 30.43 25.53
CA PRO A 277 -21.18 31.79 25.75
C PRO A 277 -22.23 32.57 26.53
N ALA A 278 -21.77 33.24 27.59
CA ALA A 278 -22.57 34.06 28.49
C ALA A 278 -23.16 35.30 27.80
#